data_AF-A0A804R6Y3-F1
#
_entry.id   AF-A0A804R6Y3-F1
#
_cell.length_a   1.000
_cell.length_b   1.000
_cell.length_c   1.000
_cell.angle_alpha   90.00
_cell.angle_beta   90.00
_cell.angle_gamma   90.00
#
_symmetry.space_group_name_H-M   'P 1'
#
loop_
_entity.id
_entity.type
_entity.pdbx_description
1 polymer ?
#
loop_
_entity_poly.entity_id
_entity_poly.type
_entity_poly.pdbx_seq_one_letter_code
_entity_poly.pdbx_strand_id
1 'polypeptide(L)'
;MEKKLFRVKKRHISSLLVPKGLEMGIGTMSHKEKAIIFVSSTYLTKSSLMPQLEGLEEVHFYIELVQFIQVRDMLGDGRLIKRRVFDGKGEFPMDCPLHDSLLRVHYKGMLLDEPKSVFYDTRADNDGEPLEFCSGEGLVPEGFEMCVRLMLPGEKSIVTCPPDFAYDKFPRPANVPEGAHVQWEIELLGFEMPKDWTGLTFEEIMDEADKIKNTGNRLFKEGKFELAKAKYDKVLREYNHVHPHDDEEGKIFANSRSSLHLNVAFCYQKMGEYRKSIETCNKVLDANPVHVKALYRRGTSFMLLGDFNDARNDFEKDATAALLKLKQKEQEAEKKARKQFKGLFDKKPGEISEVGVESDGGKDAGDARVNGGEATSADRGVNTNDSPTSESEYAFEEERPGLLGSLWPSARMIFSSLGMNRCAIL
;
A
#
# COMPACT_ATOMS: atom_id res chain seq x y z
N MET A 1 -38.32 47.85 8.26
CA MET A 1 -37.37 46.71 8.18
C MET A 1 -36.19 46.99 9.10
N GLU A 2 -36.12 46.35 10.27
CA GLU A 2 -34.91 46.38 11.10
C GLU A 2 -33.77 45.69 10.33
N LYS A 3 -32.72 46.43 9.99
CA LYS A 3 -31.49 45.87 9.42
C LYS A 3 -30.62 45.37 10.56
N LYS A 4 -30.64 44.07 10.84
CA LYS A 4 -29.67 43.43 11.74
C LYS A 4 -28.59 42.76 10.90
N LEU A 5 -27.37 43.29 11.00
CA LEU A 5 -26.18 42.70 10.38
C LEU A 5 -25.69 41.56 11.28
N PHE A 6 -25.85 40.31 10.85
CA PHE A 6 -25.38 39.14 11.59
C PHE A 6 -24.01 38.73 11.07
N ARG A 7 -22.96 38.95 11.88
CA ARG A 7 -21.60 38.51 11.57
C ARG A 7 -21.38 37.13 12.18
N VAL A 8 -21.63 36.08 11.40
CA VAL A 8 -21.57 34.69 11.89
C VAL A 8 -20.15 34.13 11.73
N LYS A 9 -19.48 33.81 12.84
CA LYS A 9 -18.25 32.98 12.85
C LYS A 9 -18.63 31.50 13.05
N LYS A 10 -18.70 30.76 11.95
CA LYS A 10 -19.03 29.32 11.90
C LYS A 10 -17.82 28.48 12.35
N ARG A 11 -17.54 28.41 13.65
CA ARG A 11 -16.65 27.34 14.15
C ARG A 11 -17.35 25.98 14.17
N HIS A 12 -18.67 25.93 14.32
CA HIS A 12 -19.57 24.79 14.09
C HIS A 12 -20.97 25.38 13.82
N ILE A 13 -21.50 25.37 12.60
CA ILE A 13 -22.97 25.44 12.46
C ILE A 13 -23.42 24.02 12.74
N SER A 14 -23.72 23.78 14.02
CA SER A 14 -24.68 22.76 14.39
C SER A 14 -26.03 23.21 13.80
N SER A 15 -26.79 22.27 13.23
CA SER A 15 -28.14 22.46 12.69
C SER A 15 -29.15 23.06 13.69
N LEU A 16 -28.74 23.24 14.95
CA LEU A 16 -29.54 23.79 16.04
C LEU A 16 -29.30 25.28 16.32
N LEU A 17 -28.27 25.92 15.72
CA LEU A 17 -27.88 27.28 16.08
C LEU A 17 -28.52 28.37 15.22
N VAL A 18 -28.90 28.07 13.98
CA VAL A 18 -29.50 29.03 13.03
C VAL A 18 -30.75 28.43 12.38
N PRO A 19 -31.68 29.25 11.85
CA PRO A 19 -32.83 28.72 11.12
C PRO A 19 -32.42 27.84 9.94
N LYS A 20 -33.19 26.78 9.67
CA LYS A 20 -32.89 25.81 8.60
C LYS A 20 -32.75 26.46 7.22
N GLY A 21 -33.60 27.43 6.88
CA GLY A 21 -33.48 28.14 5.60
C GLY A 21 -32.22 29.00 5.49
N LEU A 22 -31.77 29.57 6.62
CA LEU A 22 -30.52 30.31 6.68
C LEU A 22 -29.32 29.37 6.55
N GLU A 23 -29.36 28.20 7.20
CA GLU A 23 -28.34 27.17 7.04
C GLU A 23 -28.21 26.71 5.59
N MET A 24 -29.33 26.45 4.92
CA MET A 24 -29.36 26.06 3.51
C MET A 24 -28.74 27.12 2.60
N GLY A 25 -29.10 28.39 2.78
CA GLY A 25 -28.52 29.49 2.01
C GLY A 25 -27.04 29.71 2.29
N ILE A 26 -26.59 29.59 3.54
CA ILE A 26 -25.16 29.64 3.87
C ILE A 26 -24.41 28.46 3.24
N GLY A 27 -25.06 27.30 3.10
CA GLY A 27 -24.50 26.11 2.47
C GLY A 27 -24.13 26.28 0.99
N THR A 28 -24.69 27.28 0.30
CA THR A 28 -24.37 27.59 -1.11
C THR A 28 -23.35 28.71 -1.26
N MET A 29 -22.96 29.37 -0.17
CA MET A 29 -22.05 30.52 -0.22
C MET A 29 -20.58 30.09 -0.32
N SER A 30 -19.80 30.86 -1.08
CA SER A 30 -18.34 30.74 -1.18
C SER A 30 -17.63 31.56 -0.10
N HIS A 31 -16.36 31.24 0.20
CA HIS A 31 -15.56 31.99 1.17
C HIS A 31 -15.51 33.50 0.82
N LYS A 32 -15.80 34.35 1.82
CA LYS A 32 -15.94 35.82 1.73
C LYS A 32 -17.12 36.33 0.89
N GLU A 33 -17.99 35.45 0.42
CA GLU A 33 -19.19 35.87 -0.29
C GLU A 33 -20.11 36.71 0.62
N LYS A 34 -20.73 37.74 0.03
CA LYS A 34 -21.78 38.53 0.65
C LYS A 34 -23.09 38.27 -0.09
N ALA A 35 -24.08 37.77 0.62
CA ALA A 35 -25.37 37.43 0.05
C ALA A 35 -26.52 37.94 0.91
N ILE A 36 -27.68 38.08 0.28
CA ILE A 36 -28.96 38.28 0.96
C ILE A 36 -29.73 36.98 0.85
N ILE A 37 -30.03 36.34 1.98
CA ILE A 37 -30.77 35.08 2.03
C ILE A 37 -32.20 35.39 2.49
N PHE A 38 -33.16 35.03 1.65
CA PHE A 38 -34.59 35.15 1.92
C PHE A 38 -35.09 33.85 2.51
N VAL A 39 -35.63 33.89 3.73
CA VAL A 39 -36.13 32.71 4.44
C VAL A 39 -37.60 32.89 4.74
N SER A 40 -38.44 32.08 4.11
CA SER A 40 -39.88 32.07 4.41
C SER A 40 -40.14 31.45 5.79
N SER A 41 -41.31 31.77 6.36
CA SER A 41 -41.76 31.29 7.66
C SER A 41 -41.66 29.77 7.84
N THR A 42 -41.88 29.00 6.76
CA THR A 42 -41.77 27.54 6.74
C THR A 42 -40.36 27.00 7.04
N TYR A 43 -39.32 27.79 6.76
CA TYR A 43 -37.91 27.44 6.99
C TYR A 43 -37.27 28.25 8.13
N LEU A 44 -38.05 29.09 8.82
CA LEU A 44 -37.61 29.92 9.93
C LEU A 44 -37.66 29.16 11.28
N THR A 45 -36.91 28.07 11.40
CA THR A 45 -36.88 27.28 12.65
C THR A 45 -36.33 28.07 13.83
N LYS A 46 -36.74 27.70 15.05
CA LYS A 46 -36.22 28.32 16.29
C LYS A 46 -34.69 28.25 16.31
N SER A 47 -34.07 29.37 16.69
CA SER A 47 -32.63 29.49 16.82
C SER A 47 -32.31 30.17 18.16
N SER A 48 -31.27 29.70 18.83
CA SER A 48 -30.78 30.30 20.08
C SER A 48 -30.01 31.62 19.85
N LEU A 49 -29.67 31.93 18.61
CA LEU A 49 -28.90 33.13 18.22
C LEU A 49 -29.81 34.29 17.80
N MET A 50 -31.13 34.11 17.83
CA MET A 50 -32.08 35.14 17.42
C MET A 50 -33.35 35.14 18.29
N PRO A 51 -33.99 36.31 18.45
CA PRO A 51 -35.28 36.39 19.13
C PRO A 51 -36.35 35.57 18.38
N GLN A 52 -37.37 35.11 19.11
CA GLN A 52 -38.53 34.49 18.48
C GLN A 52 -39.26 35.53 17.62
N LEU A 53 -39.41 35.22 16.34
CA LEU A 53 -40.10 36.05 15.36
C LEU A 53 -41.44 35.37 15.07
N GLU A 54 -42.55 36.01 15.44
CA GLU A 54 -43.92 35.52 15.20
C GLU A 54 -44.64 36.40 14.18
N GLY A 55 -45.47 35.80 13.33
CA GLY A 55 -46.32 36.52 12.39
C GLY A 55 -45.61 37.10 11.15
N LEU A 56 -44.35 36.75 10.89
CA LEU A 56 -43.63 37.16 9.68
C LEU A 56 -43.74 36.08 8.60
N GLU A 57 -44.07 36.46 7.37
CA GLU A 57 -44.08 35.56 6.21
C GLU A 57 -42.67 35.26 5.69
N GLU A 58 -41.75 36.23 5.80
CA GLU A 58 -40.38 36.13 5.28
C GLU A 58 -39.41 36.99 6.11
N VAL A 59 -38.17 36.51 6.26
CA VAL A 59 -37.07 37.23 6.92
C VAL A 59 -35.87 37.29 5.97
N HIS A 60 -35.25 38.48 5.85
CA HIS A 60 -34.09 38.71 4.99
C HIS A 60 -32.82 38.79 5.83
N PHE A 61 -31.83 37.96 5.50
CA PHE A 61 -30.54 37.93 6.18
C PHE A 61 -29.45 38.48 5.28
N TYR A 62 -28.79 39.56 5.71
CA TYR A 62 -27.54 40.02 5.11
C TYR A 62 -26.39 39.26 5.73
N ILE A 63 -25.77 38.36 4.96
CA ILE A 63 -24.69 37.48 5.43
C ILE A 63 -23.41 37.78 4.67
N GLU A 64 -22.31 37.84 5.42
CA GLU A 64 -20.94 37.75 4.91
C GLU A 64 -20.34 36.45 5.43
N LEU A 65 -20.02 35.51 4.53
CA LEU A 65 -19.40 34.24 4.93
C LEU A 65 -17.91 34.45 5.21
N VAL A 66 -17.60 34.82 6.45
CA VAL A 66 -16.22 35.15 6.85
C VAL A 66 -15.27 33.95 6.73
N GLN A 67 -15.73 32.76 7.10
CA GLN A 67 -14.93 31.53 7.05
C GLN A 67 -15.85 30.31 7.02
N PHE A 68 -15.53 29.34 6.17
CA PHE A 68 -16.18 28.03 6.10
C PHE A 68 -15.10 26.96 6.23
N ILE A 69 -15.25 26.08 7.22
CA ILE A 69 -14.34 24.94 7.41
C ILE A 69 -15.14 23.69 7.12
N GLN A 70 -14.84 23.03 6.00
CA GLN A 70 -15.44 21.74 5.70
C GLN A 70 -14.70 20.67 6.49
N VAL A 71 -15.42 19.96 7.37
CA VAL A 71 -14.87 18.87 8.18
C VAL A 71 -15.36 17.55 7.60
N ARG A 72 -14.43 16.64 7.31
CA ARG A 72 -14.71 15.29 6.81
C ARG A 72 -14.05 14.27 7.71
N ASP A 73 -14.86 13.33 8.18
CA ASP A 73 -14.38 12.10 8.80
C ASP A 73 -14.06 11.09 7.69
N MET A 74 -12.79 10.70 7.62
CA MET A 74 -12.26 9.87 6.55
C MET A 74 -12.51 8.37 6.76
N LEU A 75 -12.71 7.96 8.02
CA LEU A 75 -12.91 6.56 8.41
C LEU A 75 -14.35 6.28 8.85
N GLY A 76 -15.10 7.31 9.22
CA GLY A 76 -16.46 7.20 9.78
C GLY A 76 -16.49 6.90 11.28
N ASP A 77 -15.31 6.86 11.93
CA ASP A 77 -15.13 6.58 13.37
C ASP A 77 -14.67 7.82 14.16
N GLY A 78 -14.51 8.97 13.50
CA GLY A 78 -14.09 10.23 14.08
C GLY A 78 -12.60 10.37 14.34
N ARG A 79 -11.76 9.37 14.04
CA ARG A 79 -10.32 9.39 14.38
C ARG A 79 -9.46 10.12 13.35
N LEU A 80 -9.75 9.95 12.06
CA LEU A 80 -9.04 10.64 10.97
C LEU A 80 -9.91 11.76 10.40
N ILE A 81 -9.58 13.00 10.77
CA ILE A 81 -10.39 14.18 10.43
C ILE A 81 -9.63 15.09 9.49
N LYS A 82 -10.19 15.35 8.31
CA LYS A 82 -9.74 16.37 7.36
C LYS A 82 -10.57 17.64 7.51
N ARG A 83 -9.92 18.79 7.71
CA ARG A 83 -10.56 20.11 7.81
C ARG A 83 -10.04 21.00 6.69
N ARG A 84 -10.87 21.27 5.68
CA ARG A 84 -10.53 22.23 4.62
C ARG A 84 -10.58 23.64 5.20
N VAL A 85 -9.45 24.33 5.21
CA VAL A 85 -9.32 25.70 5.73
C VAL A 85 -9.23 26.74 4.62
N PHE A 86 -8.81 26.33 3.41
CA PHE A 86 -8.81 27.16 2.22
C PHE A 86 -9.23 26.33 1.01
N ASP A 87 -10.15 26.86 0.20
CA ASP A 87 -10.66 26.17 -0.98
C ASP A 87 -9.64 26.15 -2.12
N GLY A 88 -9.47 24.98 -2.74
CA GLY A 88 -8.74 24.85 -4.00
C GLY A 88 -9.59 25.27 -5.20
N LYS A 89 -9.00 25.19 -6.39
CA LYS A 89 -9.63 25.47 -7.67
C LYS A 89 -10.05 24.18 -8.35
N GLY A 90 -11.22 24.18 -8.97
CA GLY A 90 -11.78 23.04 -9.71
C GLY A 90 -13.09 22.52 -9.12
N GLU A 91 -13.69 21.55 -9.79
CA GLU A 91 -14.92 20.88 -9.41
C GLU A 91 -14.62 19.58 -8.65
N PHE A 92 -15.04 19.51 -7.39
CA PHE A 92 -14.96 18.29 -6.61
C PHE A 92 -16.10 17.33 -6.99
N PRO A 93 -15.86 16.01 -7.20
CA PRO A 93 -14.57 15.30 -7.08
C PRO A 93 -13.80 15.13 -8.41
N MET A 94 -14.25 15.76 -9.50
CA MET A 94 -13.70 15.55 -10.85
C MET A 94 -12.24 16.00 -10.98
N ASP A 95 -11.89 17.12 -10.35
CA ASP A 95 -10.55 17.72 -10.39
C ASP A 95 -9.66 17.30 -9.21
N CYS A 96 -10.00 16.20 -8.53
CA CYS A 96 -9.15 15.61 -7.48
C CYS A 96 -8.12 14.64 -8.06
N PRO A 97 -6.97 14.44 -7.38
CA PRO A 97 -5.96 13.47 -7.81
C PRO A 97 -6.54 12.05 -7.94
N LEU A 98 -6.26 11.41 -9.07
CA LEU A 98 -6.57 9.99 -9.28
C LEU A 98 -5.49 9.11 -8.65
N HIS A 99 -5.77 7.81 -8.59
CA HIS A 99 -4.73 6.83 -8.23
C HIS A 99 -3.59 6.89 -9.26
N ASP A 100 -2.36 6.71 -8.79
CA ASP A 100 -1.11 6.87 -9.55
C ASP A 100 -0.82 8.28 -10.07
N SER A 101 -1.55 9.31 -9.64
CA SER A 101 -1.15 10.70 -9.89
C SER A 101 0.15 11.02 -9.16
N LEU A 102 1.02 11.82 -9.78
CA LEU A 102 2.19 12.44 -9.14
C LEU A 102 1.72 13.72 -8.45
N LEU A 103 1.74 13.74 -7.12
CA LEU A 103 1.26 14.86 -6.31
C LEU A 103 2.42 15.72 -5.85
N ARG A 104 2.19 17.05 -5.81
CA ARG A 104 3.14 18.02 -5.27
C ARG A 104 2.48 18.78 -4.12
N VAL A 105 3.01 18.62 -2.91
CA VAL A 105 2.43 19.21 -1.70
C VAL A 105 3.48 19.94 -0.87
N HIS A 106 3.05 21.04 -0.24
CA HIS A 106 3.71 21.48 0.98
C HIS A 106 2.97 20.97 2.17
N TYR A 107 3.71 20.55 3.18
CA TYR A 107 3.10 20.23 4.46
C TYR A 107 3.97 20.63 5.63
N LYS A 108 3.29 20.81 6.76
CA LYS A 108 3.86 21.01 8.08
C LYS A 108 3.24 20.02 9.05
N GLY A 109 4.06 19.14 9.59
CA GLY A 109 3.70 18.11 10.55
C GLY A 109 3.96 18.55 11.98
N MET A 110 2.97 18.34 12.85
CA MET A 110 3.00 18.68 14.26
C MET A 110 2.51 17.49 15.10
N LEU A 111 3.05 17.35 16.31
CA LEU A 111 2.45 16.49 17.32
C LEU A 111 1.15 17.14 17.83
N LEU A 112 0.19 16.33 18.26
CA LEU A 112 -1.06 16.80 18.86
C LEU A 112 -0.95 16.99 20.39
N ASP A 113 0.25 16.86 20.95
CA ASP A 113 0.54 17.23 22.33
C ASP A 113 0.54 18.75 22.53
N GLU A 114 0.59 19.22 23.78
CA GLU A 114 0.89 20.62 24.08
C GLU A 114 2.42 20.70 24.28
N PRO A 115 3.18 21.46 23.46
CA PRO A 115 2.83 22.70 22.76
C PRO A 115 2.57 22.59 21.24
N LYS A 116 2.18 21.42 20.73
CA LYS A 116 2.07 21.08 19.30
C LYS A 116 3.38 21.25 18.55
N SER A 117 4.41 20.57 19.05
CA SER A 117 5.75 20.69 18.48
C SER A 117 5.75 20.31 17.00
N VAL A 118 6.32 21.18 16.16
CA VAL A 118 6.54 20.92 14.75
C VAL A 118 7.65 19.88 14.63
N PHE A 119 7.37 18.80 13.92
CA PHE A 119 8.37 17.77 13.65
C PHE A 119 8.98 17.86 12.25
N TYR A 120 8.27 18.49 11.30
CA TYR A 120 8.74 18.70 9.93
C TYR A 120 7.94 19.81 9.25
N ASP A 121 8.58 20.64 8.44
CA ASP A 121 7.97 21.64 7.58
C ASP A 121 8.70 21.70 6.24
N THR A 122 8.06 21.23 5.16
CA THR A 122 8.66 21.27 3.80
C THR A 122 9.18 22.65 3.39
N ARG A 123 8.60 23.75 3.91
CA ARG A 123 9.05 25.10 3.56
C ARG A 123 10.34 25.50 4.26
N ALA A 124 10.60 24.93 5.44
CA ALA A 124 11.76 25.25 6.26
C ALA A 124 12.86 24.19 6.16
N ASP A 125 12.47 22.92 6.12
CA ASP A 125 13.37 21.77 6.24
C ASP A 125 13.74 21.13 4.89
N ASN A 126 13.06 21.51 3.80
CA ASN A 126 13.30 20.99 2.44
C ASN A 126 13.64 22.11 1.44
N ASP A 127 14.39 23.13 1.86
CA ASP A 127 14.83 24.27 1.03
C ASP A 127 13.69 25.01 0.29
N GLY A 128 12.46 24.91 0.78
CA GLY A 128 11.28 25.48 0.12
C GLY A 128 10.72 24.64 -1.02
N GLU A 129 11.31 23.48 -1.32
CA GLU A 129 10.83 22.55 -2.34
C GLU A 129 9.64 21.72 -1.81
N PRO A 130 8.63 21.45 -2.65
CA PRO A 130 7.50 20.62 -2.26
C PRO A 130 7.90 19.15 -2.12
N LEU A 131 7.15 18.42 -1.30
CA LEU A 131 7.19 16.97 -1.33
C LEU A 131 6.48 16.49 -2.60
N GLU A 132 7.20 15.74 -3.43
CA GLU A 132 6.65 15.06 -4.60
C GLU A 132 6.52 13.55 -4.34
N PHE A 133 5.35 12.99 -4.57
CA PHE A 133 5.13 11.55 -4.43
C PHE A 133 4.01 11.05 -5.34
N CYS A 134 4.15 9.83 -5.84
CA CYS A 134 3.07 9.13 -6.55
C CYS A 134 2.09 8.52 -5.55
N SER A 135 0.79 8.78 -5.72
CA SER A 135 -0.24 8.08 -4.95
C SER A 135 -0.25 6.58 -5.27
N GLY A 136 -0.65 5.76 -4.29
CA GLY A 136 -0.73 4.32 -4.46
C GLY A 136 0.59 3.57 -4.32
N GLU A 137 1.67 4.24 -3.94
CA GLU A 137 3.01 3.63 -3.79
C GLU A 137 3.44 3.48 -2.33
N GLY A 138 2.63 3.96 -1.39
CA GLY A 138 2.95 3.93 0.04
C GLY A 138 4.24 4.68 0.35
N LEU A 139 4.42 5.86 -0.27
CA LEU A 139 5.57 6.75 -0.07
C LEU A 139 5.34 7.75 1.08
N VAL A 140 4.10 7.86 1.55
CA VAL A 140 3.68 8.69 2.68
C VAL A 140 2.72 7.88 3.56
N PRO A 141 2.46 8.32 4.81
CA PRO A 141 1.46 7.70 5.67
C PRO A 141 0.09 7.58 4.98
N GLU A 142 -0.62 6.48 5.24
CA GLU A 142 -1.91 6.17 4.61
C GLU A 142 -2.94 7.29 4.85
N GLY A 143 -3.06 7.78 6.09
CA GLY A 143 -3.98 8.87 6.43
C GLY A 143 -3.64 10.19 5.73
N PHE A 144 -2.35 10.43 5.47
CA PHE A 144 -1.89 11.59 4.70
C PHE A 144 -2.36 11.46 3.25
N GLU A 145 -2.04 10.35 2.58
CA GLU A 145 -2.42 10.11 1.17
C GLU A 145 -3.94 10.17 0.97
N MET A 146 -4.71 9.51 1.84
CA MET A 146 -6.18 9.50 1.81
C MET A 146 -6.76 10.93 1.80
N CYS A 147 -6.18 11.81 2.61
CA CYS A 147 -6.64 13.19 2.71
C CYS A 147 -6.24 14.02 1.50
N VAL A 148 -4.99 13.90 1.02
CA VAL A 148 -4.51 14.67 -0.14
C VAL A 148 -5.26 14.31 -1.42
N ARG A 149 -5.63 13.03 -1.60
CA ARG A 149 -6.46 12.60 -2.73
C ARG A 149 -7.87 13.22 -2.77
N LEU A 150 -8.34 13.78 -1.67
CA LEU A 150 -9.61 14.52 -1.59
C LEU A 150 -9.40 16.04 -1.52
N MET A 151 -8.26 16.52 -2.01
CA MET A 151 -7.96 17.95 -2.14
C MET A 151 -8.09 18.41 -3.59
N LEU A 152 -8.46 19.68 -3.77
CA LEU A 152 -8.36 20.37 -5.04
C LEU A 152 -7.01 21.12 -5.13
N PRO A 153 -6.45 21.37 -6.32
CA PRO A 153 -5.26 22.20 -6.50
C PRO A 153 -5.40 23.57 -5.82
N GLY A 154 -4.42 23.98 -5.03
CA GLY A 154 -4.41 25.19 -4.21
C GLY A 154 -5.15 25.06 -2.87
N GLU A 155 -5.80 23.93 -2.58
CA GLU A 155 -6.49 23.71 -1.31
C GLU A 155 -5.50 23.66 -0.14
N LYS A 156 -5.89 24.24 1.00
CA LYS A 156 -5.20 24.04 2.29
C LYS A 156 -6.11 23.30 3.26
N SER A 157 -5.60 22.23 3.85
CA SER A 157 -6.32 21.35 4.75
C SER A 157 -5.51 21.05 6.02
N ILE A 158 -6.20 20.97 7.15
CA ILE A 158 -5.65 20.48 8.41
C ILE A 158 -6.14 19.04 8.61
N VAL A 159 -5.23 18.09 8.71
CA VAL A 159 -5.53 16.68 8.92
C VAL A 159 -5.11 16.30 10.34
N THR A 160 -6.03 15.76 11.13
CA THR A 160 -5.73 15.14 12.43
C THR A 160 -5.77 13.64 12.27
N CYS A 161 -4.66 12.96 12.56
CA CYS A 161 -4.45 11.56 12.19
C CYS A 161 -4.09 10.70 13.40
N PRO A 162 -4.68 9.50 13.54
CA PRO A 162 -4.29 8.53 14.55
C PRO A 162 -2.98 7.81 14.20
N PRO A 163 -2.27 7.23 15.19
CA PRO A 163 -0.93 6.68 15.00
C PRO A 163 -0.86 5.56 13.95
N ASP A 164 -1.90 4.71 13.90
CA ASP A 164 -2.06 3.57 13.00
C ASP A 164 -2.24 3.96 11.52
N PHE A 165 -2.64 5.21 11.25
CA PHE A 165 -2.72 5.83 9.92
C PHE A 165 -1.63 6.88 9.68
N ALA A 166 -0.80 7.14 10.69
CA ALA A 166 0.36 8.02 10.65
C ALA A 166 1.66 7.18 10.62
N TYR A 167 2.39 7.12 11.73
CA TYR A 167 3.76 6.62 11.76
C TYR A 167 3.96 5.29 12.52
N ASP A 168 2.89 4.59 12.92
CA ASP A 168 3.04 3.25 13.53
C ASP A 168 3.25 2.14 12.50
N LYS A 169 2.81 2.36 11.26
CA LYS A 169 2.99 1.43 10.13
C LYS A 169 3.87 2.01 9.02
N PHE A 170 4.55 3.13 9.30
CA PHE A 170 5.35 3.88 8.36
C PHE A 170 6.66 4.33 9.02
N PRO A 171 7.78 4.49 8.28
CA PRO A 171 9.02 5.03 8.84
C PRO A 171 8.77 6.32 9.65
N ARG A 172 9.12 6.27 10.93
CA ARG A 172 8.81 7.33 11.90
C ARG A 172 9.96 8.33 11.99
N PRO A 173 9.70 9.65 11.90
CA PRO A 173 10.71 10.68 12.18
C PRO A 173 11.23 10.58 13.62
N ALA A 174 12.50 10.90 13.85
CA ALA A 174 13.16 10.71 15.15
C ALA A 174 12.51 11.50 16.30
N ASN A 175 11.87 12.62 15.98
CA ASN A 175 11.17 13.53 16.89
C ASN A 175 9.67 13.23 17.04
N VAL A 176 9.18 12.11 16.48
CA VAL A 176 7.80 11.64 16.64
C VAL A 176 7.78 10.42 17.55
N PRO A 177 7.13 10.46 18.73
CA PRO A 177 7.00 9.31 19.62
C PRO A 177 6.15 8.16 19.05
N GLU A 178 6.30 6.97 19.62
CA GLU A 178 5.41 5.83 19.34
C GLU A 178 3.98 6.10 19.82
N GLY A 179 2.98 5.71 19.03
CA GLY A 179 1.58 5.95 19.37
C GLY A 179 1.18 7.43 19.35
N ALA A 180 1.97 8.30 18.71
CA ALA A 180 1.68 9.74 18.66
C ALA A 180 0.55 10.08 17.68
N HIS A 181 -0.44 10.82 18.16
CA HIS A 181 -1.37 11.54 17.31
C HIS A 181 -0.67 12.72 16.65
N VAL A 182 -0.91 12.90 15.35
CA VAL A 182 -0.27 13.97 14.57
C VAL A 182 -1.30 14.85 13.90
N GLN A 183 -0.88 16.08 13.61
CA GLN A 183 -1.60 17.03 12.80
C GLN A 183 -0.74 17.47 11.62
N TRP A 184 -1.28 17.40 10.41
CA TRP A 184 -0.65 17.96 9.21
C TRP A 184 -1.42 19.17 8.73
N GLU A 185 -0.74 20.29 8.52
CA GLU A 185 -1.20 21.37 7.66
C GLU A 185 -0.67 21.07 6.25
N ILE A 186 -1.57 20.84 5.29
CA ILE A 186 -1.22 20.42 3.93
C ILE A 186 -1.75 21.43 2.93
N GLU A 187 -0.92 21.81 1.97
CA GLU A 187 -1.24 22.59 0.79
C GLU A 187 -0.97 21.75 -0.46
N LEU A 188 -2.02 21.39 -1.20
CA LEU A 188 -1.85 20.72 -2.49
C LEU A 188 -1.53 21.78 -3.54
N LEU A 189 -0.31 21.78 -4.08
CA LEU A 189 0.07 22.72 -5.13
C LEU A 189 -0.56 22.35 -6.47
N GLY A 190 -0.56 21.05 -6.77
CA GLY A 190 -1.08 20.48 -8.01
C GLY A 190 -0.68 19.01 -8.11
N PHE A 191 -1.05 18.39 -9.23
CA PHE A 191 -0.71 17.01 -9.52
C PHE A 191 -0.65 16.79 -11.03
N GLU A 192 0.06 15.74 -11.43
CA GLU A 192 0.07 15.23 -12.79
C GLU A 192 -0.71 13.92 -12.82
N MET A 193 -1.59 13.78 -13.81
CA MET A 193 -2.37 12.54 -14.00
C MET A 193 -1.50 11.47 -14.65
N PRO A 194 -1.79 10.18 -14.40
CA PRO A 194 -1.17 9.10 -15.17
C PRO A 194 -1.36 9.34 -16.67
N LYS A 195 -0.32 9.06 -17.45
CA LYS A 195 -0.35 9.20 -18.91
C LYS A 195 -1.43 8.28 -19.49
N ASP A 196 -2.31 8.84 -20.31
CA ASP A 196 -3.25 8.08 -21.13
C ASP A 196 -2.47 7.44 -22.29
N TRP A 197 -2.72 6.14 -22.52
CA TRP A 197 -2.04 5.38 -23.57
C TRP A 197 -2.70 5.58 -24.94
N THR A 198 -3.87 6.23 -24.98
CA THR A 198 -4.59 6.54 -26.21
C THR A 198 -3.73 7.41 -27.14
N GLY A 199 -3.47 6.90 -28.35
CA GLY A 199 -2.71 7.61 -29.38
C GLY A 199 -1.18 7.50 -29.25
N LEU A 200 -0.67 6.74 -28.26
CA LEU A 200 0.74 6.40 -28.20
C LEU A 200 1.12 5.35 -29.24
N THR A 201 2.37 5.41 -29.72
CA THR A 201 2.96 4.36 -30.56
C THR A 201 3.23 3.09 -29.75
N PHE A 202 3.40 1.95 -30.43
CA PHE A 202 3.74 0.69 -29.75
C PHE A 202 5.00 0.82 -28.89
N GLU A 203 6.05 1.47 -29.41
CA GLU A 203 7.29 1.72 -28.69
C GLU A 203 7.07 2.54 -27.40
N GLU A 204 6.31 3.64 -27.48
CA GLU A 204 5.98 4.47 -26.31
C GLU A 204 5.13 3.71 -25.28
N ILE A 205 4.19 2.87 -25.75
CA ILE A 205 3.36 2.01 -24.90
C ILE A 205 4.26 1.04 -24.12
N MET A 206 5.22 0.41 -24.80
CA MET A 206 6.14 -0.53 -24.18
C MET A 206 7.09 0.16 -23.17
N ASP A 207 7.55 1.37 -23.47
CA ASP A 207 8.35 2.18 -22.53
C ASP A 207 7.55 2.55 -21.27
N GLU A 208 6.30 3.01 -21.41
CA GLU A 208 5.43 3.31 -20.27
C GLU A 208 5.09 2.05 -19.45
N ALA A 209 4.83 0.93 -20.13
CA ALA A 209 4.63 -0.36 -19.47
C ALA A 209 5.83 -0.75 -18.61
N ASP A 210 7.04 -0.54 -19.13
CA ASP A 210 8.28 -0.87 -18.44
C ASP A 210 8.57 0.04 -17.25
N LYS A 211 8.26 1.35 -17.35
CA LYS A 211 8.31 2.26 -16.19
C LYS A 211 7.40 1.78 -15.06
N ILE A 212 6.15 1.44 -15.37
CA ILE A 212 5.18 0.96 -14.36
C ILE A 212 5.61 -0.40 -13.80
N LYS A 213 6.09 -1.32 -14.65
CA LYS A 213 6.65 -2.61 -14.26
C LYS A 213 7.83 -2.43 -13.30
N ASN A 214 8.74 -1.48 -13.58
CA ASN A 214 9.90 -1.20 -12.74
C ASN A 214 9.52 -0.60 -11.39
N THR A 215 8.49 0.26 -11.34
CA THR A 215 7.86 0.69 -10.08
C THR A 215 7.33 -0.51 -9.30
N GLY A 216 6.63 -1.44 -9.96
CA GLY A 216 6.19 -2.70 -9.35
C GLY A 216 7.37 -3.52 -8.78
N ASN A 217 8.46 -3.64 -9.54
CA ASN A 217 9.66 -4.35 -9.11
C ASN A 217 10.30 -3.72 -7.87
N ARG A 218 10.33 -2.39 -7.79
CA ARG A 218 10.80 -1.67 -6.59
C ARG A 218 9.90 -1.97 -5.39
N LEU A 219 8.59 -1.84 -5.54
CA LEU A 219 7.63 -2.14 -4.46
C LEU A 219 7.73 -3.60 -4.00
N PHE A 220 7.97 -4.52 -4.92
CA PHE A 220 8.19 -5.94 -4.60
C PHE A 220 9.43 -6.13 -3.72
N LYS A 221 10.54 -5.48 -4.07
CA LYS A 221 11.79 -5.49 -3.28
C LYS A 221 11.59 -4.89 -1.88
N GLU A 222 10.73 -3.88 -1.75
CA GLU A 222 10.34 -3.28 -0.47
C GLU A 222 9.38 -4.17 0.37
N GLY A 223 8.96 -5.33 -0.15
CA GLY A 223 8.00 -6.22 0.52
C GLY A 223 6.54 -5.77 0.43
N LYS A 224 6.24 -4.71 -0.33
CA LYS A 224 4.89 -4.16 -0.54
C LYS A 224 4.17 -4.91 -1.68
N PHE A 225 3.94 -6.21 -1.48
CA PHE A 225 3.48 -7.12 -2.53
C PHE A 225 2.13 -6.76 -3.15
N GLU A 226 1.18 -6.26 -2.35
CA GLU A 226 -0.13 -5.82 -2.87
C GLU A 226 -0.01 -4.61 -3.80
N LEU A 227 0.83 -3.62 -3.44
CA LEU A 227 1.07 -2.45 -4.28
C LEU A 227 1.85 -2.84 -5.55
N ALA A 228 2.84 -3.72 -5.43
CA ALA A 228 3.58 -4.24 -6.57
C ALA A 228 2.64 -4.93 -7.57
N LYS A 229 1.77 -5.82 -7.07
CA LYS A 229 0.74 -6.49 -7.86
C LYS A 229 -0.18 -5.49 -8.55
N ALA A 230 -0.64 -4.46 -7.84
CA ALA A 230 -1.53 -3.44 -8.42
C ALA A 230 -0.89 -2.73 -9.63
N LYS A 231 0.43 -2.46 -9.58
CA LYS A 231 1.17 -1.88 -10.72
C LYS A 231 1.26 -2.84 -11.90
N TYR A 232 1.57 -4.12 -11.68
CA TYR A 232 1.59 -5.11 -12.77
C TYR A 232 0.21 -5.33 -13.39
N ASP A 233 -0.83 -5.45 -12.55
CA ASP A 233 -2.22 -5.60 -12.99
C ASP A 233 -2.70 -4.38 -13.78
N LYS A 234 -2.21 -3.17 -13.46
CA LYS A 234 -2.48 -1.97 -14.25
C LYS A 234 -2.00 -2.12 -15.67
N VAL A 235 -0.72 -2.48 -15.86
CA VAL A 235 -0.16 -2.69 -17.21
C VAL A 235 -0.94 -3.77 -17.97
N LEU A 236 -1.28 -4.88 -17.31
CA LEU A 236 -2.06 -5.96 -17.92
C LEU A 236 -3.46 -5.52 -18.36
N ARG A 237 -4.10 -4.57 -17.66
CA ARG A 237 -5.37 -3.98 -18.08
C ARG A 237 -5.22 -3.12 -19.32
N GLU A 238 -4.22 -2.23 -19.34
CA GLU A 238 -3.96 -1.37 -20.51
C GLU A 238 -3.61 -2.21 -21.75
N TYR A 239 -2.87 -3.31 -21.57
CA TYR A 239 -2.55 -4.27 -22.63
C TYR A 239 -3.77 -4.89 -23.31
N ASN A 240 -4.96 -4.87 -22.70
CA ASN A 240 -6.17 -5.38 -23.38
C ASN A 240 -6.60 -4.51 -24.56
N HIS A 241 -6.08 -3.28 -24.67
CA HIS A 241 -6.38 -2.34 -25.74
C HIS A 241 -5.22 -2.18 -26.74
N VAL A 242 -4.09 -2.86 -26.50
CA VAL A 242 -2.89 -2.79 -27.33
C VAL A 242 -2.93 -3.89 -28.38
N HIS A 243 -2.69 -3.51 -29.64
CA HIS A 243 -2.67 -4.41 -30.78
C HIS A 243 -1.33 -4.28 -31.49
N PRO A 244 -0.42 -5.27 -31.34
CA PRO A 244 0.81 -5.33 -32.14
C PRO A 244 0.50 -5.35 -33.64
N HIS A 245 1.29 -4.64 -34.44
CA HIS A 245 1.06 -4.50 -35.89
C HIS A 245 1.75 -5.58 -36.72
N ASP A 246 2.86 -6.12 -36.21
CA ASP A 246 3.65 -7.15 -36.87
C ASP A 246 4.07 -8.27 -35.90
N ASP A 247 4.72 -9.29 -36.44
CA ASP A 247 5.16 -10.48 -35.70
C ASP A 247 6.24 -10.15 -34.66
N GLU A 248 7.08 -9.14 -34.90
CA GLU A 248 8.15 -8.76 -33.97
C GLU A 248 7.59 -8.00 -32.76
N GLU A 249 6.70 -7.03 -33.00
CA GLU A 249 5.90 -6.39 -31.95
C GLU A 249 5.09 -7.44 -31.18
N GLY A 250 4.49 -8.41 -31.89
CA GLY A 250 3.72 -9.50 -31.30
C GLY A 250 4.53 -10.33 -30.31
N LYS A 251 5.77 -10.68 -30.66
CA LYS A 251 6.70 -11.40 -29.75
C LYS A 251 7.08 -10.55 -28.54
N ILE A 252 7.43 -9.28 -28.75
CA ILE A 252 7.80 -8.34 -27.67
C ILE A 252 6.64 -8.21 -26.68
N PHE A 253 5.43 -7.98 -27.20
CA PHE A 253 4.21 -7.85 -26.41
C PHE A 253 3.89 -9.12 -25.62
N ALA A 254 3.94 -10.29 -26.26
CA ALA A 254 3.69 -11.58 -25.61
C ALA A 254 4.71 -11.88 -24.50
N ASN A 255 5.98 -11.57 -24.73
CA ASN A 255 7.05 -11.73 -23.75
C ASN A 255 6.87 -10.79 -22.54
N SER A 256 6.54 -9.52 -22.78
CA SER A 256 6.24 -8.56 -21.71
C SER A 256 5.02 -8.98 -20.89
N ARG A 257 3.93 -9.37 -21.56
CA ARG A 257 2.70 -9.87 -20.89
C ARG A 257 2.98 -11.10 -20.04
N SER A 258 3.80 -12.03 -20.54
CA SER A 258 4.23 -13.22 -19.79
C SER A 258 5.05 -12.83 -18.55
N SER A 259 6.01 -11.91 -18.70
CA SER A 259 6.82 -11.39 -17.58
C SER A 259 5.96 -10.75 -16.48
N LEU A 260 4.95 -9.94 -16.86
CA LEU A 260 4.00 -9.33 -15.92
C LEU A 260 3.17 -10.38 -15.17
N HIS A 261 2.62 -11.37 -15.87
CA HIS A 261 1.88 -12.46 -15.21
C HIS A 261 2.77 -13.25 -14.25
N LEU A 262 4.04 -13.51 -14.59
CA LEU A 262 4.97 -14.17 -13.68
C LEU A 262 5.26 -13.33 -12.43
N ASN A 263 5.38 -12.02 -12.57
CA ASN A 263 5.58 -11.13 -11.42
C ASN A 263 4.32 -11.06 -10.52
N VAL A 264 3.12 -11.03 -11.11
CA VAL A 264 1.85 -11.15 -10.36
C VAL A 264 1.77 -12.49 -9.62
N ALA A 265 2.09 -13.59 -10.31
CA ALA A 265 2.12 -14.91 -9.69
C ALA A 265 3.10 -14.97 -8.51
N PHE A 266 4.22 -14.25 -8.60
CA PHE A 266 5.20 -14.17 -7.52
C PHE A 266 4.69 -13.33 -6.34
N CYS A 267 3.99 -12.22 -6.60
CA CYS A 267 3.32 -11.46 -5.55
C CYS A 267 2.35 -12.36 -4.78
N TYR A 268 1.52 -13.15 -5.47
CA TYR A 268 0.62 -14.10 -4.82
C TYR A 268 1.36 -15.14 -3.96
N GLN A 269 2.51 -15.66 -4.42
CA GLN A 269 3.32 -16.58 -3.60
C GLN A 269 3.79 -15.92 -2.30
N LYS A 270 4.27 -14.67 -2.37
CA LYS A 270 4.72 -13.94 -1.18
C LYS A 270 3.58 -13.60 -0.22
N MET A 271 2.36 -13.47 -0.72
CA MET A 271 1.14 -13.24 0.07
C MET A 271 0.50 -14.54 0.58
N GLY A 272 1.05 -15.72 0.25
CA GLY A 272 0.48 -17.02 0.66
C GLY A 272 -0.72 -17.49 -0.17
N GLU A 273 -1.08 -16.74 -1.22
CA GLU A 273 -2.23 -16.97 -2.09
C GLU A 273 -1.88 -17.95 -3.24
N TYR A 274 -1.43 -19.15 -2.89
CA TYR A 274 -0.81 -20.09 -3.85
C TYR A 274 -1.75 -20.53 -4.98
N ARG A 275 -3.06 -20.66 -4.73
CA ARG A 275 -4.04 -21.01 -5.78
C ARG A 275 -4.12 -19.94 -6.87
N LYS A 276 -4.19 -18.66 -6.48
CA LYS A 276 -4.19 -17.53 -7.42
C LYS A 276 -2.86 -17.43 -8.18
N SER A 277 -1.75 -17.78 -7.53
CA SER A 277 -0.45 -17.91 -8.20
C SER A 277 -0.49 -18.96 -9.32
N ILE A 278 -1.02 -20.15 -9.05
CA ILE A 278 -1.17 -21.24 -10.05
C ILE A 278 -2.03 -20.80 -11.23
N GLU A 279 -3.20 -20.22 -10.96
CA GLU A 279 -4.10 -19.69 -12.01
C GLU A 279 -3.39 -18.64 -12.88
N THR A 280 -2.57 -17.78 -12.28
CA THR A 280 -1.81 -16.77 -13.00
C THR A 280 -0.69 -17.38 -13.84
N CYS A 281 0.01 -18.40 -13.34
CA CYS A 281 0.99 -19.15 -14.12
C CYS A 281 0.34 -19.89 -15.29
N ASN A 282 -0.86 -20.44 -15.12
CA ASN A 282 -1.59 -21.11 -16.21
C ASN A 282 -1.82 -20.17 -17.39
N LYS A 283 -2.14 -18.89 -17.16
CA LYS A 283 -2.29 -17.89 -18.25
C LYS A 283 -1.05 -17.78 -19.14
N VAL A 284 0.15 -17.97 -18.57
CA VAL A 284 1.41 -17.98 -19.33
C VAL A 284 1.59 -19.31 -20.06
N LEU A 285 1.27 -20.42 -19.38
CA LEU A 285 1.42 -21.77 -19.91
C LEU A 285 0.39 -22.13 -20.98
N ASP A 286 -0.78 -21.52 -20.97
CA ASP A 286 -1.81 -21.66 -22.00
C ASP A 286 -1.29 -21.11 -23.35
N ALA A 287 -0.46 -20.06 -23.31
CA ALA A 287 0.19 -19.50 -24.49
C ALA A 287 1.53 -20.21 -24.82
N ASN A 288 2.32 -20.53 -23.80
CA ASN A 288 3.60 -21.23 -23.94
C ASN A 288 3.72 -22.38 -22.91
N PRO A 289 3.30 -23.61 -23.27
CA PRO A 289 3.27 -24.75 -22.34
C PRO A 289 4.63 -25.19 -21.80
N VAL A 290 5.73 -24.74 -22.42
CA VAL A 290 7.10 -25.07 -22.05
C VAL A 290 7.83 -23.89 -21.38
N HIS A 291 7.10 -22.87 -20.94
CA HIS A 291 7.70 -21.70 -20.29
C HIS A 291 8.32 -22.07 -18.93
N VAL A 292 9.63 -22.30 -18.92
CA VAL A 292 10.53 -22.58 -17.79
C VAL A 292 10.14 -21.87 -16.49
N LYS A 293 10.19 -20.52 -16.46
CA LYS A 293 9.88 -19.74 -15.23
C LYS A 293 8.42 -19.92 -14.74
N ALA A 294 7.47 -20.18 -15.64
CA ALA A 294 6.08 -20.38 -15.27
C ALA A 294 5.87 -21.76 -14.65
N LEU A 295 6.43 -22.82 -15.25
CA LEU A 295 6.44 -24.18 -14.70
C LEU A 295 7.08 -24.19 -13.31
N TYR A 296 8.25 -23.56 -13.17
CA TYR A 296 8.95 -23.48 -11.89
C TYR A 296 8.12 -22.78 -10.80
N ARG A 297 7.50 -21.64 -11.11
CA ARG A 297 6.66 -20.91 -10.16
C ARG A 297 5.39 -21.70 -9.81
N ARG A 298 4.74 -22.31 -10.80
CA ARG A 298 3.54 -23.14 -10.58
C ARG A 298 3.84 -24.37 -9.73
N GLY A 299 4.90 -25.11 -10.05
CA GLY A 299 5.37 -26.25 -9.26
C GLY A 299 5.74 -25.85 -7.83
N THR A 300 6.34 -24.67 -7.64
CA THR A 300 6.61 -24.14 -6.29
C THR A 300 5.31 -23.87 -5.52
N SER A 301 4.30 -23.31 -6.18
CA SER A 301 2.99 -23.07 -5.56
C SER A 301 2.27 -24.38 -5.20
N PHE A 302 2.30 -25.40 -6.07
CA PHE A 302 1.78 -26.74 -5.74
C PHE A 302 2.52 -27.37 -4.55
N MET A 303 3.85 -27.28 -4.53
CA MET A 303 4.66 -27.78 -3.40
C MET A 303 4.31 -27.09 -2.08
N LEU A 304 4.00 -25.79 -2.11
CA LEU A 304 3.61 -25.03 -0.92
C LEU A 304 2.18 -25.34 -0.46
N LEU A 305 1.29 -25.77 -1.36
CA LEU A 305 -0.04 -26.29 -1.03
C LEU A 305 -0.02 -27.74 -0.52
N GLY A 306 1.07 -28.47 -0.77
CA GLY A 306 1.20 -29.90 -0.44
C GLY A 306 0.81 -30.83 -1.59
N ASP A 307 0.54 -30.29 -2.78
CA ASP A 307 0.21 -31.06 -3.99
C ASP A 307 1.50 -31.58 -4.65
N PHE A 308 2.18 -32.52 -3.98
CA PHE A 308 3.53 -32.95 -4.37
C PHE A 308 3.60 -33.64 -5.74
N ASN A 309 2.53 -34.31 -6.18
CA ASN A 309 2.49 -34.96 -7.49
C ASN A 309 2.49 -33.93 -8.63
N ASP A 310 1.66 -32.89 -8.53
CA ASP A 310 1.60 -31.84 -9.54
C ASP A 310 2.88 -31.00 -9.55
N ALA A 311 3.44 -30.72 -8.36
CA ALA A 311 4.75 -30.08 -8.25
C ALA A 311 5.86 -30.90 -8.92
N ARG A 312 5.84 -32.23 -8.78
CA ARG A 312 6.81 -33.13 -9.42
C ARG A 312 6.70 -33.05 -10.94
N ASN A 313 5.48 -33.11 -11.49
CA ASN A 313 5.24 -33.01 -12.93
C ASN A 313 5.78 -31.67 -13.51
N ASP A 314 5.64 -30.58 -12.76
CA ASP A 314 6.15 -29.27 -13.17
C ASP A 314 7.68 -29.16 -13.06
N PHE A 315 8.33 -29.83 -12.09
CA PHE A 315 9.78 -29.81 -11.90
C PHE A 315 10.54 -30.83 -12.75
N GLU A 316 9.92 -31.95 -13.11
CA GLU A 316 10.53 -32.99 -13.95
C GLU A 316 10.94 -32.46 -15.33
N LYS A 317 10.29 -31.39 -15.80
CA LYS A 317 10.60 -30.75 -17.07
C LYS A 317 11.83 -29.81 -17.01
N ASP A 318 12.32 -29.41 -15.82
CA ASP A 318 13.26 -28.27 -15.78
C ASP A 318 14.22 -28.12 -14.58
N ALA A 319 14.19 -28.91 -13.49
CA ALA A 319 15.22 -28.71 -12.45
C ALA A 319 15.42 -29.87 -11.45
N THR A 320 16.62 -30.46 -11.49
CA THR A 320 17.12 -31.39 -10.45
C THR A 320 17.16 -30.78 -9.05
N ALA A 321 17.52 -29.48 -8.95
CA ALA A 321 17.56 -28.76 -7.68
C ALA A 321 16.17 -28.49 -7.08
N ALA A 322 15.17 -28.22 -7.92
CA ALA A 322 13.77 -28.06 -7.49
C ALA A 322 13.22 -29.40 -6.98
N LEU A 323 13.55 -30.49 -7.68
CA LEU A 323 13.17 -31.84 -7.30
C LEU A 323 13.78 -32.27 -5.94
N LEU A 324 15.00 -31.84 -5.62
CA LEU A 324 15.61 -32.09 -4.32
C LEU A 324 14.86 -31.36 -3.19
N LYS A 325 14.52 -30.08 -3.38
CA LYS A 325 13.72 -29.30 -2.43
C LYS A 325 12.33 -29.91 -2.23
N LEU A 326 11.71 -30.39 -3.32
CA LEU A 326 10.43 -31.09 -3.29
C LEU A 326 10.50 -32.32 -2.38
N LYS A 327 11.50 -33.19 -2.59
CA LYS A 327 11.69 -34.41 -1.77
C LYS A 327 11.89 -34.09 -0.28
N GLN A 328 12.63 -33.03 0.04
CA GLN A 328 12.83 -32.61 1.44
C GLN A 328 11.50 -32.16 2.08
N LYS A 329 10.72 -31.34 1.38
CA LYS A 329 9.39 -30.88 1.82
C LYS A 329 8.39 -32.03 1.96
N GLU A 330 8.38 -32.97 1.03
CA GLU A 330 7.54 -34.17 1.05
C GLU A 330 7.85 -35.02 2.29
N GLN A 331 9.13 -35.29 2.58
CA GLN A 331 9.56 -36.01 3.79
C GLN A 331 9.24 -35.26 5.08
N GLU A 332 9.34 -33.93 5.10
CA GLU A 332 8.95 -33.12 6.26
C GLU A 332 7.44 -33.21 6.53
N ALA A 333 6.63 -33.10 5.47
CA ALA A 333 5.18 -33.26 5.55
C ALA A 333 4.79 -34.66 6.02
N GLU A 334 5.44 -35.70 5.49
CA GLU A 334 5.23 -37.09 5.92
C GLU A 334 5.61 -37.30 7.38
N LYS A 335 6.75 -36.73 7.84
CA LYS A 335 7.15 -36.78 9.27
C LYS A 335 6.15 -36.07 10.16
N LYS A 336 5.60 -34.93 9.74
CA LYS A 336 4.56 -34.20 10.49
C LYS A 336 3.27 -35.00 10.54
N ALA A 337 2.81 -35.54 9.41
CA ALA A 337 1.65 -36.42 9.34
C ALA A 337 1.84 -37.65 10.24
N ARG A 338 2.98 -38.35 10.15
CA ARG A 338 3.29 -39.51 10.98
C ARG A 338 3.33 -39.17 12.47
N LYS A 339 3.83 -37.98 12.87
CA LYS A 339 3.77 -37.52 14.26
C LYS A 339 2.33 -37.25 14.70
N GLN A 340 1.55 -36.56 13.87
CA GLN A 340 0.15 -36.23 14.14
C GLN A 340 -0.73 -37.48 14.26
N PHE A 341 -0.46 -38.49 13.43
CA PHE A 341 -1.19 -39.77 13.42
C PHE A 341 -0.50 -40.88 14.22
N LYS A 342 0.57 -40.59 14.97
CA LYS A 342 1.31 -41.59 15.74
C LYS A 342 0.38 -42.36 16.72
N GLY A 343 -0.55 -41.65 17.36
CA GLY A 343 -1.55 -42.25 18.24
C GLY A 343 -2.68 -43.02 17.54
N LEU A 344 -2.82 -42.89 16.21
CA LEU A 344 -3.86 -43.56 15.42
C LEU A 344 -3.36 -44.89 14.81
N PHE A 345 -2.04 -45.05 14.63
CA PHE A 345 -1.42 -46.25 14.05
C PHE A 345 -0.77 -47.17 15.09
N ASP A 346 -0.51 -46.69 16.31
CA ASP A 346 0.09 -47.50 17.39
C ASP A 346 -0.97 -48.39 18.12
N LYS A 347 -2.25 -48.31 17.75
CA LYS A 347 -3.33 -49.17 18.29
C LYS A 347 -3.74 -50.23 17.27
N LYS A 348 -3.85 -51.49 17.73
CA LYS A 348 -4.27 -52.63 16.90
C LYS A 348 -5.65 -52.35 16.27
N PRO A 349 -5.94 -52.84 15.04
CA PRO A 349 -7.26 -52.71 14.45
C PRO A 349 -8.30 -53.39 15.36
N GLY A 350 -9.20 -52.60 15.98
CA GLY A 350 -10.32 -53.12 16.77
C GLY A 350 -10.57 -52.46 18.13
N GLU A 351 -9.69 -51.58 18.65
CA GLU A 351 -9.94 -50.86 19.90
C GLU A 351 -10.49 -49.46 19.66
N ILE A 352 -11.81 -49.33 19.71
CA ILE A 352 -12.48 -48.04 19.89
C ILE A 352 -12.47 -47.78 21.40
N SER A 353 -11.85 -46.69 21.86
CA SER A 353 -12.13 -46.19 23.20
C SER A 353 -12.16 -44.67 23.21
N GLU A 354 -13.16 -44.19 23.93
CA GLU A 354 -13.69 -42.84 24.04
C GLU A 354 -12.66 -41.75 24.31
N VAL A 355 -12.99 -40.55 23.83
CA VAL A 355 -12.25 -39.30 24.05
C VAL A 355 -12.31 -38.95 25.53
N GLY A 356 -11.26 -39.30 26.27
CA GLY A 356 -11.00 -38.80 27.61
C GLY A 356 -10.24 -37.47 27.53
N VAL A 357 -10.91 -36.39 27.92
CA VAL A 357 -10.32 -35.08 28.21
C VAL A 357 -9.63 -35.13 29.59
N GLU A 358 -8.66 -34.22 29.78
CA GLU A 358 -7.94 -33.84 31.02
C GLU A 358 -6.52 -34.42 31.17
N SER A 359 -5.55 -33.76 31.79
CA SER A 359 -5.20 -32.35 32.04
C SER A 359 -3.81 -32.39 32.71
N ASP A 360 -3.01 -31.36 32.49
CA ASP A 360 -1.85 -30.84 33.25
C ASP A 360 -1.11 -31.67 34.35
N GLY A 361 0.22 -31.51 34.39
CA GLY A 361 1.06 -31.92 35.52
C GLY A 361 2.50 -32.29 35.16
N GLY A 362 3.43 -31.32 35.26
CA GLY A 362 4.87 -31.54 35.03
C GLY A 362 5.65 -32.16 36.20
N LYS A 363 6.89 -32.60 35.92
CA LYS A 363 8.14 -32.28 36.67
C LYS A 363 9.37 -33.04 36.13
N ASP A 364 10.38 -32.25 35.79
CA ASP A 364 11.80 -32.29 36.16
C ASP A 364 12.73 -33.52 36.02
N ALA A 365 13.89 -33.16 35.43
CA ALA A 365 15.27 -33.44 35.83
C ALA A 365 16.01 -34.69 35.30
N GLY A 366 17.13 -34.40 34.62
CA GLY A 366 18.44 -34.93 35.01
C GLY A 366 19.11 -35.91 34.05
N ASP A 367 20.09 -35.40 33.29
CA ASP A 367 21.53 -35.65 33.51
C ASP A 367 22.33 -35.82 32.20
N ALA A 368 23.50 -35.20 32.23
CA ALA A 368 24.48 -35.10 31.17
C ALA A 368 25.33 -36.38 31.07
N ARG A 369 25.87 -36.66 29.88
CA ARG A 369 27.27 -37.11 29.76
C ARG A 369 27.87 -36.92 28.37
N VAL A 370 29.05 -36.35 28.45
CA VAL A 370 30.11 -36.05 27.47
C VAL A 370 30.67 -37.29 26.75
N ASN A 371 30.99 -37.12 25.46
CA ASN A 371 32.23 -37.56 24.77
C ASN A 371 32.12 -37.00 23.32
N GLY A 372 33.07 -36.27 22.74
CA GLY A 372 34.52 -36.30 22.86
C GLY A 372 35.09 -36.92 21.58
N GLY A 373 35.65 -36.09 20.67
CA GLY A 373 36.33 -36.57 19.46
C GLY A 373 36.42 -35.56 18.32
N GLU A 374 37.46 -34.72 18.34
CA GLU A 374 37.99 -33.99 17.19
C GLU A 374 38.60 -34.96 16.15
N ALA A 375 38.59 -34.57 14.87
CA ALA A 375 39.82 -34.34 14.08
C ALA A 375 39.57 -34.18 12.56
N THR A 376 40.03 -33.02 12.07
CA THR A 376 40.89 -32.80 10.88
C THR A 376 40.35 -32.98 9.44
N SER A 377 40.20 -31.81 8.78
CA SER A 377 40.83 -31.37 7.52
C SER A 377 40.96 -32.33 6.32
N ALA A 378 40.55 -31.89 5.13
CA ALA A 378 41.48 -31.35 4.14
C ALA A 378 40.78 -30.88 2.84
N ASP A 379 41.34 -29.78 2.36
CA ASP A 379 41.15 -29.02 1.14
C ASP A 379 41.33 -29.81 -0.18
N ARG A 380 40.69 -29.35 -1.25
CA ARG A 380 41.20 -29.33 -2.64
C ARG A 380 40.20 -28.66 -3.60
N GLY A 381 40.55 -27.46 -4.04
CA GLY A 381 39.95 -26.82 -5.21
C GLY A 381 40.49 -27.35 -6.54
N VAL A 382 39.69 -27.19 -7.60
CA VAL A 382 40.14 -27.13 -9.00
C VAL A 382 39.21 -26.16 -9.75
N ASN A 383 39.82 -25.14 -10.35
CA ASN A 383 39.26 -24.26 -11.38
C ASN A 383 39.25 -24.97 -12.74
N THR A 384 38.21 -24.72 -13.55
CA THR A 384 38.35 -24.57 -15.00
C THR A 384 37.25 -23.63 -15.54
N ASN A 385 37.70 -22.62 -16.28
CA ASN A 385 36.91 -21.73 -17.12
C ASN A 385 36.16 -22.50 -18.22
N ASP A 386 34.98 -22.01 -18.63
CA ASP A 386 34.76 -21.49 -19.98
C ASP A 386 33.30 -21.02 -20.15
N SER A 387 33.14 -19.75 -20.55
CA SER A 387 31.90 -19.18 -21.09
C SER A 387 31.77 -19.54 -22.57
N PRO A 388 30.57 -19.51 -23.17
CA PRO A 388 30.17 -18.25 -23.83
C PRO A 388 28.65 -17.89 -23.77
N THR A 389 28.41 -16.57 -23.73
CA THR A 389 27.33 -15.77 -24.40
C THR A 389 25.86 -16.21 -24.26
N SER A 390 25.07 -15.56 -23.39
CA SER A 390 24.30 -14.31 -23.59
C SER A 390 22.91 -14.50 -24.22
N GLU A 391 21.87 -14.50 -23.40
CA GLU A 391 20.50 -14.04 -23.72
C GLU A 391 19.59 -14.11 -22.46
N SER A 392 18.75 -13.05 -22.26
CA SER A 392 17.58 -12.94 -21.36
C SER A 392 17.68 -12.25 -19.97
N GLU A 393 17.89 -10.93 -19.95
CA GLU A 393 17.59 -10.07 -18.78
C GLU A 393 16.20 -9.41 -18.90
N TYR A 394 15.07 -10.10 -18.60
CA TYR A 394 13.73 -9.42 -18.57
C TYR A 394 12.72 -9.94 -17.52
N ALA A 395 13.18 -10.60 -16.46
CA ALA A 395 12.32 -10.87 -15.29
C ALA A 395 13.15 -10.79 -14.01
N PHE A 396 12.54 -10.33 -12.91
CA PHE A 396 13.19 -10.29 -11.59
C PHE A 396 13.83 -11.64 -11.27
N GLU A 397 15.16 -11.68 -11.26
CA GLU A 397 15.93 -12.86 -10.88
C GLU A 397 16.11 -12.89 -9.37
N GLU A 398 15.78 -14.03 -8.78
CA GLU A 398 16.09 -14.32 -7.38
C GLU A 398 17.59 -14.63 -7.31
N GLU A 399 18.39 -13.73 -6.73
CA GLU A 399 19.80 -14.04 -6.46
C GLU A 399 19.88 -15.31 -5.62
N ARG A 400 20.53 -16.34 -6.17
CA ARG A 400 20.79 -17.61 -5.48
C ARG A 400 21.76 -17.32 -4.33
N PRO A 401 21.45 -17.66 -3.06
CA PRO A 401 22.43 -17.52 -2.00
C PRO A 401 23.56 -18.52 -2.24
N GLY A 402 24.74 -17.99 -2.56
CA GLY A 402 25.98 -18.76 -2.59
C GLY A 402 26.27 -19.38 -1.23
N LEU A 403 26.86 -20.57 -1.26
CA LEU A 403 27.34 -21.32 -0.11
C LEU A 403 28.42 -20.51 0.64
N LEU A 404 28.01 -19.66 1.58
CA LEU A 404 28.74 -19.16 2.76
C LEU A 404 27.82 -18.14 3.47
N GLY A 405 26.77 -18.66 4.11
CA GLY A 405 25.75 -17.86 4.78
C GLY A 405 25.25 -18.53 6.05
N SER A 406 26.17 -18.93 6.93
CA SER A 406 25.84 -19.23 8.33
C SER A 406 26.78 -18.44 9.22
N LEU A 407 26.25 -17.36 9.79
CA LEU A 407 26.57 -16.77 11.10
C LEU A 407 26.14 -15.29 11.06
N TRP A 408 24.87 -15.05 11.38
CA TRP A 408 24.49 -13.77 11.96
C TRP A 408 24.72 -13.88 13.48
N PRO A 409 25.25 -12.84 14.13
CA PRO A 409 24.36 -12.05 14.96
C PRO A 409 24.65 -10.53 14.98
N SER A 410 23.58 -9.76 15.06
CA SER A 410 23.40 -8.50 15.79
C SER A 410 24.60 -7.52 15.92
N ALA A 411 24.59 -6.40 15.19
CA ALA A 411 24.95 -5.07 15.71
C ALA A 411 24.76 -3.95 14.67
N ARG A 412 24.42 -2.77 15.23
CA ARG A 412 24.36 -1.44 14.64
C ARG A 412 25.63 -1.01 13.90
N MET A 413 25.43 -0.02 13.02
CA MET A 413 26.30 1.08 12.56
C MET A 413 27.82 0.90 12.66
N ILE A 414 28.53 1.20 11.56
CA ILE A 414 29.49 2.32 11.40
C ILE A 414 29.98 2.31 9.93
N PHE A 415 29.72 3.39 9.18
CA PHE A 415 30.72 4.19 8.42
C PHE A 415 30.01 5.06 7.38
N SER A 416 29.88 6.33 7.75
CA SER A 416 29.92 7.46 6.82
C SER A 416 31.29 7.51 6.14
N SER A 417 31.32 7.55 4.82
CA SER A 417 32.09 8.55 4.04
C SER A 417 32.13 8.15 2.57
N LEU A 418 31.36 8.85 1.75
CA LEU A 418 31.76 9.42 0.45
C LEU A 418 30.51 10.13 -0.09
N GLY A 419 30.52 11.45 0.05
CA GLY A 419 29.35 12.31 -0.15
C GLY A 419 28.86 12.30 -1.58
N MET A 420 27.64 11.77 -1.76
CA MET A 420 26.69 12.17 -2.79
C MET A 420 25.29 11.95 -2.20
N ASN A 421 24.77 12.97 -1.50
CA ASN A 421 23.39 12.99 -1.02
C ASN A 421 22.46 13.21 -2.23
N ARG A 422 21.72 12.17 -2.60
CA ARG A 422 20.40 12.34 -3.24
C ARG A 422 19.36 11.93 -2.20
N CYS A 423 18.47 12.88 -1.92
CA CYS A 423 17.39 12.81 -0.94
C CYS A 423 16.66 11.47 -1.00
N ALA A 424 16.77 10.69 0.08
CA ALA A 424 15.75 9.75 0.49
C ALA A 424 14.99 10.42 1.62
N ILE A 425 13.66 10.39 1.54
CA ILE A 425 12.73 11.00 2.49
C ILE A 425 13.16 10.71 3.93
N LEU A 426 13.65 11.75 4.59
CA LEU A 426 13.64 12.02 6.02
C LEU A 426 13.40 13.52 6.20
#